data_AF-A7U4Q0-F1
#
_entry.id   AF-A7U4Q0-F1
#
_cell.length_a   1.000
_cell.length_b   1.000
_cell.length_c   1.000
_cell.angle_alpha   90.00
_cell.angle_beta   90.00
_cell.angle_gamma   90.00
#
_symmetry.space_group_name_H-M   'P 1'
#
loop_
_entity.id
_entity.type
_entity.pdbx_description
1 polymer ?
#
loop_
_entity_poly.entity_id
_entity_poly.type
_entity_poly.pdbx_seq_one_letter_code
_entity_poly.pdbx_strand_id
1 'polypeptide(L)'
;DAIAISQSKGPSAGGGADGSMLLFPTVEPNFSANNGIDDSVNNLIPFMQTHDTISAGDLIQFAGAVALSNCPGAPQLEFLAGRPNQTIAAIDGLIPEPQDSVDTILDRFADAGNFSPFEVISLLASHSVARADKVDTSIDAAPFDTTPFTFDTQIFLEVLLKGVGFPGSPNNTGEVESPLPLGSGSDTGEMRLQSDFALARDSRTA
;
A
#
# COMPACT_ATOMS: atom_id res chain seq x y z
N ASP A 1 1.30 -7.37 4.48
CA ASP A 1 1.46 -7.96 5.82
C ASP A 1 0.39 -7.43 6.77
N ALA A 2 0.61 -6.31 7.46
CA ALA A 2 -0.21 -5.86 8.60
C ALA A 2 -1.74 -5.88 8.46
N ILE A 3 -2.30 -5.47 7.32
CA ILE A 3 -3.77 -5.35 7.14
C ILE A 3 -4.47 -6.72 6.98
N ALA A 4 -3.72 -7.80 6.75
CA ALA A 4 -4.23 -9.16 6.54
C ALA A 4 -4.60 -9.85 7.88
N ILE A 5 -5.56 -9.25 8.58
CA ILE A 5 -6.19 -9.72 9.82
C ILE A 5 -7.67 -9.35 9.78
N SER A 6 -8.57 -10.10 10.43
CA SER A 6 -9.99 -9.76 10.46
C SER A 6 -10.61 -10.07 11.83
N GLN A 7 -11.18 -9.06 12.47
CA GLN A 7 -11.87 -9.23 13.76
C GLN A 7 -13.14 -10.06 13.61
N SER A 8 -13.92 -9.85 12.53
CA SER A 8 -15.17 -10.59 12.29
C SER A 8 -14.95 -12.04 11.84
N LYS A 9 -13.87 -12.33 11.10
CA LYS A 9 -13.54 -13.70 10.64
C LYS A 9 -12.66 -14.47 11.63
N GLY A 10 -12.06 -13.80 12.61
CA GLY A 10 -11.24 -14.38 13.67
C GLY A 10 -9.82 -14.79 13.24
N PRO A 11 -9.02 -15.36 14.17
CA PRO A 11 -7.58 -15.56 13.98
C PRO A 11 -7.19 -16.49 12.82
N SER A 12 -8.11 -17.32 12.33
CA SER A 12 -7.86 -18.19 11.17
C SER A 12 -7.83 -17.45 9.83
N ALA A 13 -8.26 -16.18 9.80
CA ALA A 13 -8.23 -15.36 8.58
C ALA A 13 -6.84 -14.76 8.30
N GLY A 14 -6.00 -14.59 9.31
CA GLY A 14 -4.68 -13.97 9.21
C GLY A 14 -4.28 -13.30 10.53
N GLY A 15 -2.98 -13.23 10.80
CA GLY A 15 -2.43 -12.73 12.08
C GLY A 15 -2.00 -11.26 12.07
N GLY A 16 -2.10 -10.57 10.94
CA GLY A 16 -1.81 -9.14 10.83
C GLY A 16 -0.33 -8.86 10.57
N ALA A 17 0.31 -8.04 11.41
CA ALA A 17 1.73 -7.73 11.28
C ALA A 17 2.57 -8.87 11.86
N ASP A 18 2.60 -10.01 11.18
CA ASP A 18 3.12 -11.28 11.67
C ASP A 18 4.20 -11.91 10.76
N GLY A 19 4.51 -11.27 9.63
CA GLY A 19 5.50 -11.76 8.68
C GLY A 19 5.02 -12.89 7.78
N SER A 20 3.71 -13.14 7.70
CA SER A 20 3.13 -14.21 6.87
C SER A 20 3.57 -14.12 5.41
N MET A 21 3.76 -12.90 4.88
CA MET A 21 4.27 -12.65 3.54
C MET A 21 5.65 -13.27 3.26
N LEU A 22 6.54 -13.29 4.25
CA LEU A 22 7.89 -13.89 4.12
C LEU A 22 7.90 -15.37 4.47
N LEU A 23 7.04 -15.79 5.40
CA LEU A 23 6.97 -17.18 5.90
C LEU A 23 6.19 -18.09 4.95
N PHE A 24 5.23 -17.54 4.20
CA PHE A 24 4.41 -18.22 3.19
C PHE A 24 4.51 -17.52 1.82
N PRO A 25 5.72 -17.41 1.23
CA PRO A 25 5.96 -16.55 0.06
C PRO A 25 5.28 -17.04 -1.22
N THR A 26 4.70 -18.25 -1.21
CA THR A 26 3.97 -18.84 -2.33
C THR A 26 2.45 -18.78 -2.17
N VAL A 27 1.94 -18.15 -1.10
CA VAL A 27 0.50 -18.04 -0.83
C VAL A 27 0.01 -16.62 -1.08
N GLU A 28 0.18 -15.72 -0.11
CA GLU A 28 -0.39 -14.36 -0.17
C GLU A 28 0.16 -13.51 -1.32
N PRO A 29 1.47 -13.56 -1.65
CA PRO A 29 2.00 -12.81 -2.80
C PRO A 29 1.39 -13.20 -4.16
N ASN A 30 0.73 -14.35 -4.25
CA ASN A 30 0.07 -14.82 -5.47
C ASN A 30 -1.42 -14.41 -5.57
N PHE A 31 -1.98 -13.73 -4.56
CA PHE A 31 -3.33 -13.15 -4.65
C PHE A 31 -3.33 -11.94 -5.59
N SER A 32 -4.43 -11.71 -6.30
CA SER A 32 -4.51 -10.62 -7.30
C SER A 32 -4.26 -9.24 -6.69
N ALA A 33 -4.78 -8.99 -5.49
CA ALA A 33 -4.61 -7.73 -4.77
C ALA A 33 -3.17 -7.49 -4.27
N ASN A 34 -2.32 -8.52 -4.28
CA ASN A 34 -0.92 -8.46 -3.88
C ASN A 34 0.05 -8.47 -5.09
N ASN A 35 -0.45 -8.28 -6.31
CA ASN A 35 0.38 -8.32 -7.51
C ASN A 35 1.55 -7.32 -7.44
N GLY A 36 2.78 -7.82 -7.56
CA GLY A 36 4.02 -7.04 -7.44
C GLY A 36 4.64 -7.00 -6.03
N ILE A 37 3.98 -7.54 -5.00
CA ILE A 37 4.57 -7.59 -3.65
C ILE A 37 5.74 -8.58 -3.55
N ASP A 38 5.82 -9.53 -4.49
CA ASP A 38 6.85 -10.57 -4.56
C ASP A 38 8.26 -9.99 -4.62
N ASP A 39 8.48 -8.87 -5.31
CA ASP A 39 9.77 -8.16 -5.32
C ASP A 39 10.24 -7.79 -3.91
N SER A 40 9.34 -7.20 -3.10
CA SER A 40 9.66 -6.81 -1.72
C SER A 40 9.89 -8.02 -0.81
N VAL A 41 9.09 -9.08 -0.98
CA VAL A 41 9.23 -10.35 -0.25
C VAL A 41 10.59 -10.98 -0.57
N ASN A 42 10.94 -11.10 -1.84
CA ASN A 42 12.20 -11.68 -2.31
C ASN A 42 13.41 -10.87 -1.83
N ASN A 43 13.29 -9.53 -1.73
CA ASN A 43 14.33 -8.66 -1.19
C ASN A 43 14.57 -8.86 0.32
N LEU A 44 13.51 -9.14 1.09
CA LEU A 44 13.62 -9.27 2.56
C LEU A 44 13.95 -10.69 3.04
N ILE A 45 13.61 -11.74 2.30
CA ILE A 45 13.93 -13.13 2.68
C ILE A 45 15.43 -13.34 3.00
N PRO A 46 16.40 -12.83 2.23
CA PRO A 46 17.82 -12.96 2.57
C PRO A 46 18.20 -12.32 3.91
N PHE A 47 17.56 -11.20 4.28
CA PHE A 47 17.76 -10.55 5.58
C PHE A 47 17.15 -11.37 6.71
N MET A 48 15.97 -11.97 6.50
CA MET A 48 15.36 -12.89 7.46
C MET A 48 16.26 -14.10 7.74
N GLN A 49 16.94 -14.63 6.71
CA GLN A 49 17.88 -15.74 6.84
C GLN A 49 19.20 -15.34 7.51
N THR A 50 19.67 -14.11 7.26
CA THR A 50 20.96 -13.62 7.77
C THR A 50 20.86 -13.09 9.20
N HIS A 51 19.74 -12.43 9.52
CA HIS A 51 19.45 -11.83 10.83
C HIS A 51 18.43 -12.70 11.59
N ASP A 52 18.76 -13.97 11.77
CA ASP A 52 17.88 -15.03 12.28
C ASP A 52 17.40 -14.88 13.75
N THR A 53 17.89 -13.85 14.45
CA THR A 53 17.42 -13.46 15.79
C THR A 53 16.23 -12.50 15.75
N ILE A 54 15.87 -11.98 14.58
CA ILE A 54 14.73 -11.07 14.35
C ILE A 54 13.63 -11.86 13.64
N SER A 55 12.39 -11.76 14.13
CA SER A 55 11.25 -12.43 13.50
C SER A 55 10.88 -11.80 12.15
N ALA A 56 10.21 -12.55 11.28
CA ALA A 56 9.71 -12.06 10.00
C ALA A 56 8.82 -10.81 10.18
N GLY A 57 7.89 -10.83 11.14
CA GLY A 57 7.02 -9.70 11.43
C GLY A 57 7.79 -8.46 11.91
N ASP A 58 8.80 -8.63 12.77
CA ASP A 58 9.64 -7.50 13.20
C ASP A 58 10.51 -6.97 12.05
N LEU A 59 11.04 -7.86 11.20
CA LEU A 59 11.84 -7.49 10.05
C LEU A 59 11.06 -6.61 9.07
N ILE A 60 9.83 -6.99 8.69
CA ILE A 60 9.00 -6.20 7.77
C ILE A 60 8.75 -4.81 8.34
N GLN A 61 8.31 -4.72 9.60
CA GLN A 61 7.96 -3.45 10.23
C GLN A 61 9.19 -2.55 10.40
N PHE A 62 10.34 -3.13 10.77
CA PHE A 62 11.60 -2.38 10.89
C PHE A 62 12.11 -1.92 9.52
N ALA A 63 12.06 -2.77 8.50
CA ALA A 63 12.46 -2.42 7.14
C ALA A 63 11.63 -1.26 6.59
N GLY A 64 10.31 -1.26 6.82
CA GLY A 64 9.43 -0.14 6.47
C GLY A 64 9.79 1.17 7.18
N ALA A 65 10.08 1.12 8.49
CA ALA A 65 10.53 2.29 9.24
C ALA A 65 11.87 2.84 8.74
N VAL A 66 12.82 1.97 8.40
CA VAL A 66 14.10 2.37 7.79
C VAL A 66 13.88 2.96 6.40
N ALA A 67 13.02 2.37 5.57
CA ALA A 67 12.71 2.87 4.24
C ALA A 67 12.15 4.30 4.30
N LEU A 68 11.15 4.54 5.15
CA LEU A 68 10.56 5.87 5.34
C LEU A 68 11.56 6.90 5.88
N SER A 69 12.53 6.48 6.70
CA SER A 69 13.57 7.41 7.20
C SER A 69 14.44 8.03 6.09
N ASN A 70 14.43 7.46 4.88
CA ASN A 70 15.12 8.00 3.71
C ASN A 70 14.28 9.04 2.95
N CYS A 71 12.99 9.19 3.25
CA CYS A 71 12.09 10.12 2.58
C CYS A 71 12.07 11.46 3.35
N PRO A 72 12.53 12.58 2.76
CA PRO A 72 12.48 13.87 3.44
C PRO A 72 11.05 14.24 3.83
N GLY A 73 10.85 14.62 5.10
CA GLY A 73 9.53 14.95 5.66
C GLY A 73 8.84 13.80 6.41
N ALA A 74 9.31 12.57 6.25
CA ALA A 74 8.71 11.42 6.91
C ALA A 74 8.92 11.44 8.43
N PRO A 75 7.96 10.91 9.23
CA PRO A 75 8.13 10.79 10.66
C PRO A 75 9.16 9.70 11.00
N GLN A 76 9.81 9.85 12.17
CA GLN A 76 10.50 8.73 12.79
C GLN A 76 9.44 7.83 13.44
N LEU A 77 9.13 6.70 12.80
CA LEU A 77 8.13 5.76 13.29
C LEU A 77 8.53 5.15 14.64
N GLU A 78 7.52 4.92 15.50
CA GLU A 78 7.67 4.03 16.63
C GLU A 78 7.94 2.61 16.13
N PHE A 79 8.92 1.94 16.73
CA PHE A 79 9.21 0.54 16.46
C PHE A 79 9.19 -0.26 17.76
N LEU A 80 8.16 -1.10 17.90
CA LEU A 80 8.06 -2.11 18.94
C LEU A 80 8.46 -3.47 18.36
N ALA A 81 9.33 -4.18 19.06
CA ALA A 81 9.83 -5.50 18.68
C ALA A 81 9.28 -6.60 19.61
N GLY A 82 9.46 -7.86 19.21
CA GLY A 82 9.06 -9.05 19.95
C GLY A 82 7.90 -9.82 19.31
N ARG A 83 7.59 -9.58 18.04
CA ARG A 83 6.58 -10.40 17.33
C ARG A 83 7.06 -11.86 17.26
N PRO A 84 6.18 -12.85 17.49
CA PRO A 84 6.53 -14.26 17.29
C PRO A 84 6.98 -14.54 15.85
N ASN A 85 7.84 -15.55 15.67
CA ASN A 85 8.30 -15.97 14.34
C ASN A 85 7.53 -17.21 13.84
N GLN A 86 6.26 -17.33 14.23
CA GLN A 86 5.35 -18.41 13.84
C GLN A 86 3.96 -17.82 13.62
N THR A 87 3.37 -18.10 12.46
CA THR A 87 2.01 -17.67 12.10
C THR A 87 1.40 -18.61 11.04
N ILE A 88 0.30 -18.18 10.42
CA ILE A 88 -0.40 -18.83 9.30
C ILE A 88 -0.38 -17.90 8.07
N ALA A 89 -0.57 -18.46 6.88
CA ALA A 89 -0.88 -17.64 5.71
C ALA A 89 -2.28 -17.03 5.87
N ALA A 90 -2.42 -15.74 5.55
CA ALA A 90 -3.72 -15.10 5.53
C ALA A 90 -4.59 -15.58 4.37
N ILE A 91 -5.91 -15.44 4.51
CA ILE A 91 -6.86 -15.67 3.41
C ILE A 91 -6.86 -14.51 2.42
N ASP A 92 -7.34 -14.77 1.21
CA ASP A 92 -7.55 -13.74 0.20
C ASP A 92 -8.74 -12.81 0.55
N GLY A 93 -8.80 -11.64 -0.09
CA GLY A 93 -9.86 -10.64 0.09
C GLY A 93 -9.71 -9.79 1.37
N LEU A 94 -8.49 -9.71 1.92
CA LEU A 94 -8.16 -8.86 3.06
C LEU A 94 -7.36 -7.61 2.67
N ILE A 95 -6.98 -7.44 1.41
CA ILE A 95 -6.24 -6.26 0.94
C ILE A 95 -7.24 -5.32 0.24
N PRO A 96 -7.34 -4.03 0.65
CA PRO A 96 -8.09 -3.04 -0.11
C PRO A 96 -7.56 -2.92 -1.54
N GLU A 97 -8.45 -2.83 -2.52
CA GLU A 97 -8.10 -2.70 -3.93
C GLU A 97 -8.48 -1.31 -4.46
N PRO A 98 -7.79 -0.77 -5.48
CA PRO A 98 -7.99 0.60 -5.96
C PRO A 98 -9.38 0.85 -6.57
N GLN A 99 -10.11 -0.20 -6.96
CA GLN A 99 -11.49 -0.13 -7.45
C GLN A 99 -12.55 -0.17 -6.34
N ASP A 100 -12.16 -0.38 -5.08
CA ASP A 100 -13.10 -0.53 -3.98
C ASP A 100 -13.84 0.77 -3.68
N SER A 101 -15.09 0.63 -3.23
CA SER A 101 -15.86 1.78 -2.75
C SER A 101 -15.32 2.30 -1.42
N VAL A 102 -15.60 3.57 -1.10
CA VAL A 102 -15.25 4.14 0.21
C VAL A 102 -15.86 3.35 1.37
N ASP A 103 -17.09 2.82 1.22
CA ASP A 103 -17.71 1.94 2.21
C ASP A 103 -16.86 0.68 2.43
N THR A 104 -16.50 -0.02 1.35
CA THR A 104 -15.68 -1.22 1.39
C THR A 104 -14.34 -0.97 2.07
N ILE A 105 -13.66 0.14 1.71
CA ILE A 105 -12.36 0.50 2.27
C ILE A 105 -12.50 0.78 3.77
N LEU A 106 -13.42 1.66 4.16
CA LEU A 106 -13.59 2.02 5.57
C LEU A 106 -14.01 0.81 6.43
N ASP A 107 -14.90 -0.05 5.93
CA ASP A 107 -15.30 -1.28 6.61
C ASP A 107 -14.14 -2.27 6.73
N ARG A 108 -13.30 -2.39 5.70
CA ARG A 108 -12.11 -3.27 5.70
C ARG A 108 -11.12 -2.82 6.78
N PHE A 109 -10.84 -1.53 6.85
CA PHE A 109 -9.95 -0.94 7.86
C PHE A 109 -10.55 -1.02 9.28
N ALA A 110 -11.86 -0.79 9.43
CA ALA A 110 -12.55 -0.97 10.70
C ALA A 110 -12.49 -2.43 11.19
N ASP A 111 -12.70 -3.41 10.31
CA ASP A 111 -12.61 -4.83 10.64
C ASP A 111 -11.18 -5.30 10.92
N ALA A 112 -10.17 -4.70 10.30
CA ALA A 112 -8.77 -5.06 10.52
C ALA A 112 -8.28 -4.64 11.92
N GLY A 113 -8.58 -3.40 12.34
CA GLY A 113 -7.96 -2.80 13.51
C GLY A 113 -8.77 -1.71 14.19
N ASN A 114 -10.07 -1.61 13.88
CA ASN A 114 -10.94 -0.53 14.35
C ASN A 114 -10.40 0.88 13.98
N PHE A 115 -9.80 0.99 12.80
CA PHE A 115 -9.32 2.27 12.29
C PHE A 115 -10.49 3.18 11.93
N SER A 116 -10.41 4.42 12.38
CA SER A 116 -11.31 5.50 12.00
C SER A 116 -11.01 6.01 10.59
N PRO A 117 -11.97 6.69 9.92
CA PRO A 117 -11.71 7.31 8.63
C PRO A 117 -10.51 8.28 8.64
N PHE A 118 -10.29 8.99 9.74
CA PHE A 118 -9.12 9.86 9.91
C PHE A 118 -7.80 9.07 9.85
N GLU A 119 -7.73 7.91 10.52
CA GLU A 119 -6.54 7.06 10.49
C GLU A 119 -6.33 6.43 9.10
N VAL A 120 -7.40 6.06 8.40
CA VAL A 120 -7.32 5.57 7.01
C VAL A 120 -6.70 6.62 6.09
N ILE A 121 -7.19 7.86 6.13
CA ILE A 121 -6.64 8.96 5.33
C ILE A 121 -5.21 9.30 5.75
N SER A 122 -4.90 9.22 7.05
CA SER A 122 -3.54 9.44 7.55
C SER A 122 -2.56 8.40 6.99
N LEU A 123 -2.96 7.13 6.89
CA LEU A 123 -2.13 6.06 6.33
C LEU A 123 -1.90 6.21 4.81
N LEU A 124 -2.85 6.82 4.09
CA LEU A 124 -2.69 7.15 2.67
C LEU A 124 -1.68 8.26 2.40
N ALA A 125 -1.13 8.93 3.42
CA ALA A 125 0.06 9.77 3.23
C ALA A 125 1.24 8.97 2.64
N SER A 126 1.26 7.64 2.82
CA SER A 126 2.22 6.76 2.14
C SER A 126 2.19 6.88 0.61
N HIS A 127 1.05 7.26 0.02
CA HIS A 127 0.95 7.49 -1.42
C HIS A 127 1.76 8.71 -1.91
N SER A 128 2.24 9.58 -1.01
CA SER A 128 3.19 10.66 -1.36
C SER A 128 4.58 10.14 -1.74
N VAL A 129 4.89 8.89 -1.39
CA VAL A 129 6.16 8.23 -1.76
C VAL A 129 5.92 6.90 -2.45
N ALA A 130 4.91 6.85 -3.33
CA ALA A 130 4.47 5.64 -3.99
C ALA A 130 4.31 5.81 -5.51
N ARG A 131 4.34 4.66 -6.19
CA ARG A 131 4.18 4.51 -7.63
C ARG A 131 3.44 3.20 -7.94
N ALA A 132 2.87 3.07 -9.13
CA ALA A 132 2.22 1.86 -9.61
C ALA A 132 2.95 1.22 -10.80
N ASP A 133 3.13 -0.09 -10.73
CA ASP A 133 3.76 -0.91 -11.78
C ASP A 133 2.81 -1.93 -12.43
N LYS A 134 1.62 -2.15 -11.83
CA LYS A 134 0.72 -3.26 -12.17
C LYS A 134 -0.70 -2.83 -12.54
N VAL A 135 -1.09 -1.59 -12.28
CA VAL A 135 -2.43 -1.06 -12.60
C VAL A 135 -2.57 -0.93 -14.12
N ASP A 136 -1.62 -0.24 -14.75
CA ASP A 136 -1.43 -0.25 -16.19
C ASP A 136 -0.25 -1.15 -16.53
N THR A 137 -0.42 -2.09 -17.46
CA THR A 137 0.64 -3.05 -17.86
C THR A 137 1.51 -2.57 -19.03
N SER A 138 1.23 -1.39 -19.57
CA SER A 138 1.98 -0.75 -20.66
C SER A 138 3.05 0.25 -20.19
N ILE A 139 2.99 0.65 -18.93
CA ILE A 139 3.92 1.57 -18.26
C ILE A 139 4.31 1.02 -16.89
N ASP A 140 5.44 1.46 -16.35
CA ASP A 140 5.89 1.17 -14.99
C ASP A 140 6.15 2.47 -14.22
N ALA A 141 6.27 2.36 -12.90
CA ALA A 141 6.66 3.43 -12.01
C ALA A 141 5.84 4.72 -12.14
N ALA A 142 4.55 4.62 -12.46
CA ALA A 142 3.66 5.78 -12.54
C ALA A 142 3.42 6.35 -11.14
N PRO A 143 3.90 7.56 -10.81
CA PRO A 143 3.80 8.09 -9.45
C PRO A 143 2.39 8.57 -9.13
N PHE A 144 2.03 8.57 -7.85
CA PHE A 144 0.72 9.07 -7.40
C PHE A 144 0.71 10.57 -7.12
N ASP A 145 1.88 11.17 -6.95
CA ASP A 145 2.08 12.62 -6.91
C ASP A 145 3.34 13.05 -7.70
N THR A 146 3.58 14.34 -7.83
CA THR A 146 4.74 14.87 -8.57
C THR A 146 6.08 14.73 -7.84
N THR A 147 6.08 14.25 -6.59
CA THR A 147 7.24 14.22 -5.70
C THR A 147 7.41 12.85 -5.02
N PRO A 148 7.44 11.73 -5.76
CA PRO A 148 7.35 10.36 -5.20
C PRO A 148 8.55 9.91 -4.35
N PHE A 149 9.52 10.79 -4.12
CA PHE A 149 10.69 10.57 -3.27
C PHE A 149 10.73 11.52 -2.05
N THR A 150 9.69 12.33 -1.85
CA THR A 150 9.53 13.29 -0.76
C THR A 150 8.24 12.98 -0.02
N PHE A 151 8.29 12.84 1.30
CA PHE A 151 7.08 12.61 2.10
C PHE A 151 6.48 13.96 2.47
N ASP A 152 5.75 14.55 1.53
CA ASP A 152 5.07 15.83 1.68
C ASP A 152 3.55 15.66 1.57
N THR A 153 2.84 16.71 1.13
CA THR A 153 1.37 16.70 1.04
C THR A 153 0.87 16.83 -0.40
N GLN A 154 1.74 16.67 -1.40
CA GLN A 154 1.39 16.86 -2.81
C GLN A 154 0.28 15.90 -3.24
N ILE A 155 0.33 14.62 -2.84
CA ILE A 155 -0.75 13.65 -3.10
C ILE A 155 -2.14 14.18 -2.71
N PHE A 156 -2.28 14.82 -1.54
CA PHE A 156 -3.57 15.34 -1.07
C PHE A 156 -4.04 16.56 -1.89
N LEU A 157 -3.11 17.37 -2.40
CA LEU A 157 -3.42 18.49 -3.29
C LEU A 157 -3.79 17.99 -4.69
N GLU A 158 -2.96 17.12 -5.26
CA GLU A 158 -3.00 16.72 -6.67
C GLU A 158 -4.20 15.83 -6.97
N VAL A 159 -4.62 14.98 -6.03
CA VAL A 159 -5.85 14.18 -6.18
C VAL A 159 -7.13 15.03 -6.26
N LEU A 160 -7.10 16.26 -5.74
CA LEU A 160 -8.22 17.21 -5.83
C LEU A 160 -8.31 17.91 -7.18
N LEU A 161 -7.21 17.93 -7.96
CA LEU A 161 -7.18 18.58 -9.27
C LEU A 161 -8.08 17.86 -10.28
N LYS A 162 -8.53 18.59 -11.31
CA LYS A 162 -9.31 18.00 -12.40
C LYS A 162 -8.42 17.07 -13.23
N GLY A 163 -8.89 15.83 -13.45
CA GLY A 163 -8.26 14.90 -14.40
C GLY A 163 -8.33 15.42 -15.84
N VAL A 164 -7.27 15.18 -16.61
CA VAL A 164 -7.13 15.65 -18.00
C VAL A 164 -6.70 14.55 -18.97
N GLY A 165 -6.32 13.37 -18.48
CA GLY A 165 -5.94 12.21 -19.28
C GLY A 165 -5.40 11.07 -18.42
N PHE A 166 -4.83 10.05 -19.07
CA PHE A 166 -4.18 8.92 -18.41
C PHE A 166 -2.68 8.90 -18.79
N PRO A 167 -1.77 8.52 -17.87
CA PRO A 167 -0.35 8.38 -18.17
C PRO A 167 -0.06 7.22 -19.13
N GLY A 168 -0.97 6.24 -19.18
CA GLY A 168 -0.94 5.10 -20.09
C GLY A 168 -2.28 4.94 -20.84
N SER A 169 -2.85 3.74 -20.75
CA SER A 169 -4.12 3.37 -21.35
C SER A 169 -5.33 3.83 -20.50
N PRO A 170 -6.49 4.12 -21.12
CA PRO A 170 -7.65 4.71 -20.42
C PRO A 170 -8.64 3.69 -19.84
N ASN A 171 -8.27 2.41 -19.74
CA ASN A 171 -9.20 1.31 -19.49
C ASN A 171 -8.72 0.33 -18.40
N ASN A 172 -7.87 0.79 -17.49
CA ASN A 172 -7.39 -0.01 -16.37
C ASN A 172 -8.39 -0.01 -15.21
N THR A 173 -8.54 -1.17 -14.56
CA THR A 173 -9.37 -1.30 -13.36
C THR A 173 -8.76 -0.50 -12.21
N GLY A 174 -9.57 0.31 -11.52
CA GLY A 174 -9.13 1.09 -10.36
C GLY A 174 -8.34 2.35 -10.71
N GLU A 175 -8.28 2.76 -11.99
CA GLU A 175 -7.64 4.01 -12.41
C GLU A 175 -8.67 5.04 -12.90
N VAL A 176 -8.41 6.32 -12.65
CA VAL A 176 -9.18 7.45 -13.17
C VAL A 176 -8.25 8.49 -13.79
N GLU A 177 -8.82 9.45 -14.54
CA GLU A 177 -8.02 10.49 -15.18
C GLU A 177 -7.14 11.25 -14.16
N SER A 178 -5.85 11.27 -14.47
CA SER A 178 -4.79 12.00 -13.80
C SER A 178 -4.80 13.48 -14.21
N PRO A 179 -4.43 14.40 -13.30
CA PRO A 179 -4.26 15.81 -13.62
C PRO A 179 -2.94 16.11 -14.33
N LEU A 180 -1.94 15.21 -14.21
CA LEU A 180 -0.58 15.39 -14.71
C LEU A 180 -0.09 14.13 -15.48
N PRO A 181 -0.79 13.70 -16.54
CA PRO A 181 -0.51 12.43 -17.21
C PRO A 181 0.70 12.44 -18.15
N LEU A 182 1.37 13.59 -18.35
CA LEU A 182 2.44 13.70 -19.34
C LEU A 182 3.69 12.96 -18.86
N GLY A 183 4.10 11.91 -19.58
CA GLY A 183 5.37 11.22 -19.39
C GLY A 183 6.30 11.28 -20.61
N SER A 184 7.58 10.95 -20.41
CA SER A 184 8.58 10.84 -21.49
C SER A 184 9.71 9.90 -21.12
N GLY A 185 10.00 8.92 -21.97
CA GLY A 185 11.04 7.92 -21.69
C GLY A 185 10.65 7.08 -20.47
N SER A 186 11.52 7.06 -19.45
CA SER A 186 11.25 6.42 -18.16
C SER A 186 10.57 7.32 -17.13
N ASP A 187 10.37 8.60 -17.47
CA ASP A 187 9.70 9.56 -16.59
C ASP A 187 8.19 9.44 -16.84
N THR A 188 7.58 8.40 -16.27
CA THR A 188 6.14 8.10 -16.41
C THR A 188 5.30 9.22 -15.79
N GLY A 189 4.19 9.58 -16.46
CA GLY A 189 3.25 10.59 -15.95
C GLY A 189 2.53 10.12 -14.69
N GLU A 190 1.94 11.06 -13.94
CA GLU A 190 1.20 10.76 -12.72
C GLU A 190 -0.01 9.86 -13.01
N MET A 191 -0.26 8.88 -12.15
CA MET A 191 -1.44 8.02 -12.15
C MET A 191 -2.35 8.40 -10.98
N ARG A 192 -3.66 8.29 -11.17
CA ARG A 192 -4.63 8.49 -10.10
C ARG A 192 -5.48 7.24 -9.86
N LEU A 193 -5.40 6.71 -8.65
CA LEU A 193 -6.26 5.60 -8.22
C LEU A 193 -7.69 6.08 -7.99
N GLN A 194 -8.67 5.23 -8.34
CA GLN A 194 -10.08 5.50 -8.12
C GLN A 194 -10.39 5.63 -6.62
N SER A 195 -9.78 4.79 -5.77
CA SER A 195 -9.92 4.81 -4.32
C SER A 195 -9.53 6.17 -3.72
N ASP A 196 -8.38 6.71 -4.11
CA ASP A 196 -7.86 7.98 -3.62
C ASP A 196 -8.75 9.14 -4.08
N PHE A 197 -9.16 9.10 -5.35
CA PHE A 197 -10.10 10.07 -5.92
C PHE A 197 -11.43 10.09 -5.16
N ALA A 198 -11.96 8.92 -4.82
CA ALA A 198 -13.23 8.75 -4.13
C ALA A 198 -13.14 9.21 -2.67
N LEU A 199 -12.09 8.80 -1.95
CA LEU A 199 -11.85 9.21 -0.57
C LEU A 199 -11.67 10.72 -0.44
N ALA A 200 -11.01 11.38 -1.40
CA ALA A 200 -10.83 12.83 -1.41
C ALA A 200 -12.15 13.63 -1.61
N ARG A 201 -13.27 12.96 -1.90
CA ARG A 201 -14.57 13.60 -2.24
C ARG A 201 -15.74 13.06 -1.44
N ASP A 202 -15.58 11.97 -0.72
CA ASP A 202 -16.62 11.44 0.16
C ASP A 202 -16.76 12.29 1.43
N SER A 203 -17.99 12.59 1.83
CA SER A 203 -18.30 13.45 2.99
C SER A 203 -17.68 12.99 4.32
N ARG A 204 -17.26 11.73 4.44
CA ARG A 204 -16.62 11.17 5.64
C ARG A 204 -15.12 11.43 5.70
N THR A 205 -14.50 11.77 4.56
CA THR A 205 -13.05 11.81 4.38
C THR A 205 -12.53 13.01 3.59
N ALA A 206 -13.40 13.84 3.01
CA ALA A 206 -13.07 15.07 2.28
C ALA A 206 -12.72 16.27 3.17
#